data_AF-A0A642VB87-F1
#
_entry.id   AF-A0A642VB87-F1
#
_cell.length_a   1.000
_cell.length_b   1.000
_cell.length_c   1.000
_cell.angle_alpha   90.00
_cell.angle_beta   90.00
_cell.angle_gamma   90.00
#
_symmetry.space_group_name_H-M   'P 1'
#
loop_
_entity.id
_entity.type
_entity.pdbx_description
1 polymer ?
#
loop_
_entity_poly.entity_id
_entity_poly.type
_entity_poly.pdbx_seq_one_letter_code
_entity_poly.pdbx_strand_id
1 'polypeptide(L)'
;MATGWNYEDNDLPYIWKQTLQEITLSIKLPENTRGKFVNVEISRNHITANLKTTPDKKLVDGPLFNNVSTDESTWTVIDQNELSITLEKINKTEWWPHVITTHPKIDVSKVQPENSQLGDLDSETRAMVEKMMFDQRQKQQGLPSSDELKKQQMFEKFKKQHPEMDFSQVEGQFNRS
;
A
#
# COMPACT_ATOMS: atom_id res chain seq x y z
N MET A 1 -19.06 9.47 -10.02
CA MET A 1 -18.39 8.64 -9.00
C MET A 1 -16.92 8.58 -9.39
N ALA A 2 -16.05 9.29 -8.66
CA ALA A 2 -14.63 9.36 -8.96
C ALA A 2 -13.85 9.01 -7.69
N THR A 3 -13.21 7.84 -7.68
CA THR A 3 -12.21 7.46 -6.67
C THR A 3 -10.85 7.86 -7.21
N GLY A 4 -10.27 8.94 -6.68
CA GLY A 4 -8.93 9.38 -7.04
C GLY A 4 -8.57 10.61 -6.24
N TRP A 5 -7.73 10.47 -5.23
CA TRP A 5 -7.07 11.61 -4.61
C TRP A 5 -6.05 12.15 -5.63
N ASN A 6 -6.48 13.10 -6.46
CA ASN A 6 -5.58 13.90 -7.28
C ASN A 6 -4.98 14.97 -6.36
N TYR A 7 -3.74 14.75 -5.92
CA TYR A 7 -2.93 15.81 -5.31
C TYR A 7 -2.38 16.69 -6.44
N GLU A 8 -3.14 17.73 -6.83
CA GLU A 8 -2.76 18.70 -7.87
C GLU A 8 -1.81 19.82 -7.38
N ASP A 9 -1.36 19.80 -6.12
CA ASP A 9 -0.58 20.90 -5.50
C ASP A 9 0.81 20.47 -4.99
N ASN A 10 1.52 19.62 -5.74
CA ASN A 10 2.97 19.49 -5.57
C ASN A 10 3.64 19.99 -6.85
N ASP A 11 4.58 20.92 -6.71
CA ASP A 11 5.42 21.53 -7.77
C ASP A 11 6.38 20.52 -8.44
N LEU A 12 5.95 19.25 -8.51
CA LEU A 12 6.69 18.15 -9.08
C LEU A 12 6.36 18.03 -10.57
N PRO A 13 7.37 17.85 -11.43
CA PRO A 13 7.15 17.66 -12.87
C PRO A 13 6.55 16.29 -13.22
N TYR A 14 6.16 15.49 -12.22
CA TYR A 14 5.65 14.13 -12.37
C TYR A 14 4.65 13.76 -11.28
N ILE A 15 3.81 12.78 -11.59
CA ILE A 15 2.94 12.09 -10.63
C ILE A 15 3.63 10.78 -10.26
N TRP A 16 3.51 10.34 -9.02
CA TRP A 16 4.06 9.05 -8.62
C TRP A 16 3.10 8.28 -7.72
N LYS A 17 3.22 6.96 -7.79
CA LYS A 17 2.48 5.98 -6.98
C LYS A 17 3.48 4.97 -6.46
N GLN A 18 3.13 4.27 -5.39
CA GLN A 18 3.99 3.22 -4.86
C GLN A 18 3.15 2.10 -4.27
N THR A 19 3.74 0.92 -4.28
CA THR A 19 3.36 -0.24 -3.48
C THR A 19 4.47 -0.49 -2.45
N LEU A 20 4.39 -1.57 -1.68
CA LEU A 20 5.54 -2.03 -0.89
C LEU A 20 6.71 -2.50 -1.78
N GLN A 21 6.43 -2.93 -3.02
CA GLN A 21 7.42 -3.54 -3.90
C GLN A 21 8.06 -2.53 -4.86
N GLU A 22 7.27 -1.60 -5.38
CA GLU A 22 7.73 -0.73 -6.47
C GLU A 22 7.20 0.71 -6.35
N ILE A 23 7.78 1.59 -7.16
CA ILE A 23 7.33 2.97 -7.37
C ILE A 23 7.13 3.20 -8.86
N THR A 24 5.98 3.74 -9.25
CA THR A 24 5.72 4.16 -10.63
C THR A 24 5.70 5.68 -10.72
N LEU A 25 6.54 6.24 -11.59
CA LEU A 25 6.54 7.66 -11.95
C LEU A 25 5.88 7.85 -13.33
N SER A 26 4.95 8.80 -13.41
CA SER A 26 4.28 9.24 -14.64
C SER A 26 4.67 10.67 -14.94
N ILE A 27 5.42 10.88 -16.02
CA ILE A 27 5.92 12.19 -16.47
C ILE A 27 5.28 12.55 -17.81
N LYS A 28 4.61 13.69 -17.89
CA LYS A 28 4.07 14.19 -19.17
C LYS A 28 5.19 14.57 -20.13
N LEU A 29 5.07 14.12 -21.37
CA LEU A 29 5.96 14.43 -22.47
C LEU A 29 5.22 15.23 -23.55
N PRO A 30 5.94 15.93 -24.45
CA PRO A 30 5.35 16.47 -25.67
C PRO A 30 4.70 15.37 -26.50
N GLU A 31 3.63 15.71 -27.25
CA GLU A 31 2.97 14.77 -28.15
C GLU A 31 3.93 14.19 -29.19
N ASN A 32 3.67 12.94 -29.61
CA ASN A 32 4.48 12.19 -30.57
C ASN A 32 5.93 11.92 -30.10
N THR A 33 6.19 11.97 -28.80
CA THR A 33 7.48 11.56 -28.24
C THR A 33 7.59 10.04 -28.28
N ARG A 34 8.66 9.52 -28.88
CA ARG A 34 8.97 8.09 -28.95
C ARG A 34 10.14 7.76 -28.02
N GLY A 35 10.20 6.52 -27.53
CA GLY A 35 11.27 6.07 -26.60
C GLY A 35 12.69 6.37 -27.07
N LYS A 36 12.96 6.34 -28.39
CA LYS A 36 14.29 6.69 -28.93
C LYS A 36 14.75 8.12 -28.61
N PHE A 37 13.82 9.04 -28.33
CA PHE A 37 14.07 10.43 -27.99
C PHE A 37 14.16 10.67 -26.47
N VAL A 38 13.97 9.65 -25.65
CA VAL A 38 14.06 9.72 -24.20
C VAL A 38 15.37 9.07 -23.77
N ASN A 39 16.04 9.68 -22.79
CA ASN A 39 17.14 9.08 -22.05
C ASN A 39 16.66 8.85 -20.61
N VAL A 40 16.77 7.63 -20.12
CA VAL A 40 16.47 7.27 -18.73
C VAL A 40 17.65 6.48 -18.18
N GLU A 41 18.20 6.95 -17.07
CA GLU A 41 19.29 6.33 -16.36
C GLU A 41 18.83 6.03 -14.94
N ILE A 42 18.80 4.75 -14.59
CA ILE A 42 18.41 4.26 -13.27
C ILE A 42 19.66 3.64 -12.65
N SER A 43 20.13 4.26 -11.58
CA SER A 43 21.19 3.74 -10.73
C SER A 43 20.59 3.24 -9.42
N ARG A 44 21.36 2.46 -8.67
CA ARG A 44 20.91 1.85 -7.41
C ARG A 44 20.24 2.85 -6.46
N ASN A 45 20.71 4.09 -6.40
CA ASN A 45 20.20 5.13 -5.50
C ASN A 45 20.00 6.48 -6.18
N HIS A 46 19.88 6.51 -7.52
CA HIS A 46 19.74 7.75 -8.27
C HIS A 46 18.94 7.52 -9.55
N ILE A 47 18.16 8.51 -9.96
CA ILE A 47 17.42 8.47 -11.22
C ILE A 47 17.62 9.76 -11.99
N THR A 48 17.80 9.64 -13.30
CA THR A 48 17.81 10.78 -14.21
C THR A 48 17.00 10.45 -15.46
N ALA A 49 16.12 11.36 -15.89
CA ALA A 49 15.48 11.27 -17.19
C ALA A 49 15.42 12.63 -17.89
N ASN A 50 15.62 12.63 -19.20
CA ASN A 50 15.53 13.82 -20.04
C ASN A 50 15.18 13.45 -21.49
N LEU A 51 14.71 14.44 -22.24
CA LEU A 51 14.62 14.32 -23.70
C LEU A 51 16.03 14.46 -24.29
N LYS A 52 16.37 13.64 -25.29
CA LYS A 52 17.65 13.72 -26.00
C LYS A 52 17.80 14.99 -26.82
N THR A 53 16.69 15.61 -27.20
CA THR A 53 16.66 16.91 -27.89
C THR A 53 17.00 18.08 -26.97
N THR A 54 16.79 17.92 -25.66
CA THR A 54 17.04 18.95 -24.64
C THR A 54 17.72 18.31 -23.42
N PRO A 55 18.99 17.88 -23.53
CA PRO A 55 19.66 17.13 -22.47
C PRO A 55 19.85 17.93 -21.17
N ASP A 56 19.93 19.26 -21.27
CA ASP A 56 20.10 20.17 -20.14
C ASP A 56 18.81 20.32 -19.31
N LYS A 57 17.65 20.01 -19.90
CA LYS A 57 16.36 20.06 -19.21
C LYS A 57 15.99 18.68 -18.69
N LYS A 58 16.32 18.44 -17.42
CA LYS A 58 15.95 17.21 -16.72
C LYS A 58 14.46 17.19 -16.41
N LEU A 59 13.81 16.07 -16.73
CA LEU A 59 12.42 15.78 -16.37
C LEU A 59 12.33 15.26 -14.93
N VAL A 60 13.31 14.46 -14.55
CA VAL A 60 13.54 14.00 -13.18
C VAL A 60 15.03 13.82 -13.00
N ASP A 61 15.57 14.28 -11.89
CA ASP A 61 17.00 14.13 -11.58
C ASP A 61 17.21 14.21 -10.08
N GLY A 62 17.76 13.16 -9.49
CA GLY A 62 18.21 13.23 -8.11
C GLY A 62 18.35 11.90 -7.38
N PRO A 63 18.90 11.97 -6.16
CA PRO A 63 19.10 10.80 -5.30
C PRO A 63 17.77 10.27 -4.77
N LEU A 64 17.58 8.96 -4.94
CA LEU A 64 16.42 8.21 -4.48
C LEU A 64 16.40 8.12 -2.95
N PHE A 65 15.21 7.95 -2.37
CA PHE A 65 15.06 7.76 -0.91
C PHE A 65 15.77 6.49 -0.42
N ASN A 66 15.68 5.38 -1.16
CA ASN A 66 16.38 4.14 -0.83
C ASN A 66 16.81 3.40 -2.13
N ASN A 67 17.41 2.22 -1.98
CA ASN A 67 17.96 1.47 -3.10
C ASN A 67 16.88 0.76 -3.93
N VAL A 68 17.09 0.73 -5.24
CA VAL A 68 16.28 0.02 -6.23
C VAL A 68 17.09 -1.06 -6.95
N SER A 69 16.42 -2.12 -7.41
CA SER A 69 16.98 -3.13 -8.30
C SER A 69 17.01 -2.55 -9.71
N THR A 70 18.19 -2.19 -10.21
CA THR A 70 18.34 -1.58 -11.55
C THR A 70 17.95 -2.54 -12.66
N ASP A 71 18.13 -3.85 -12.44
CA ASP A 71 17.86 -4.89 -13.44
C ASP A 71 16.36 -5.21 -13.55
N GLU A 72 15.60 -4.99 -12.47
CA GLU A 72 14.14 -5.20 -12.43
C GLU A 72 13.36 -3.89 -12.66
N SER A 73 14.02 -2.74 -12.56
CA SER A 73 13.42 -1.44 -12.87
C SER A 73 13.29 -1.25 -14.38
N THR A 74 12.17 -0.69 -14.82
CA THR A 74 11.87 -0.53 -16.24
C THR A 74 11.34 0.87 -16.55
N TRP A 75 11.34 1.24 -17.82
CA TRP A 75 10.66 2.45 -18.28
C TRP A 75 10.03 2.21 -19.64
N THR A 76 8.95 2.93 -19.93
CA THR A 76 8.23 2.85 -21.19
C THR A 76 7.62 4.20 -21.55
N VAL A 77 7.43 4.44 -22.84
CA VAL A 77 6.67 5.60 -23.31
C VAL A 77 5.27 5.13 -23.70
N ILE A 78 4.27 5.63 -22.97
CA ILE A 78 2.85 5.32 -23.16
C ILE A 78 2.24 6.38 -24.07
N ASP A 79 1.44 5.93 -25.05
CA ASP A 79 0.67 6.76 -25.98
C ASP A 79 1.43 7.91 -26.66
N GLN A 80 2.76 7.79 -26.73
CA GLN A 80 3.67 8.79 -27.27
C GLN A 80 3.60 10.17 -26.59
N ASN A 81 3.12 10.24 -25.35
CA ASN A 81 2.97 11.50 -24.62
C ASN A 81 3.23 11.37 -23.11
N GLU A 82 3.54 10.17 -22.60
CA GLU A 82 3.83 9.95 -21.19
C GLU A 82 5.02 9.02 -21.03
N LEU A 83 5.96 9.38 -20.16
CA LEU A 83 7.04 8.51 -19.70
C LEU A 83 6.61 7.87 -18.39
N SER A 84 6.47 6.54 -18.40
CA SER A 84 6.25 5.74 -17.21
C SER A 84 7.56 5.07 -16.80
N ILE A 85 8.00 5.28 -15.55
CA ILE A 85 9.20 4.67 -14.98
C ILE A 85 8.79 3.85 -13.76
N THR A 86 9.09 2.57 -13.77
CA THR A 86 8.86 1.65 -12.65
C THR A 86 10.19 1.33 -11.97
N LEU A 87 10.27 1.65 -10.68
CA LEU A 87 11.43 1.41 -9.83
C LEU A 87 11.13 0.27 -8.86
N GLU A 88 11.84 -0.84 -9.00
CA GLU A 88 11.70 -1.99 -8.11
C GLU A 88 12.51 -1.76 -6.83
N LYS A 89 11.87 -1.74 -5.67
CA LYS A 89 12.55 -1.51 -4.39
C LYS A 89 13.34 -2.76 -3.99
N ILE A 90 14.56 -2.55 -3.50
CA ILE A 90 15.30 -3.62 -2.81
C ILE A 90 14.65 -3.91 -1.45
N ASN A 91 14.26 -2.86 -0.72
CA ASN A 91 13.55 -2.99 0.54
C ASN A 91 12.02 -3.03 0.31
N LYS A 92 11.45 -4.24 0.29
CA LYS A 92 10.02 -4.47 0.06
C LYS A 92 9.13 -4.32 1.31
N THR A 93 9.65 -3.69 2.36
CA THR A 93 8.93 -3.49 3.64
C THR A 93 8.71 -2.01 3.99
N GLU A 94 9.17 -1.10 3.13
CA GLU A 94 9.24 0.32 3.44
C GLU A 94 8.44 1.19 2.46
N TRP A 95 7.57 2.02 3.04
CA TRP A 95 6.88 3.08 2.32
C TRP A 95 7.79 4.30 2.20
N TRP A 96 7.98 4.77 0.97
CA TRP A 96 8.85 5.90 0.72
C TRP A 96 8.08 7.20 0.94
N PRO A 97 8.56 8.12 1.78
CA PRO A 97 7.93 9.42 1.94
C PRO A 97 8.11 10.32 0.70
N HIS A 98 9.03 10.01 -0.19
CA HIS A 98 9.26 10.73 -1.45
C HIS A 98 10.08 9.83 -2.37
N VAL A 99 10.04 10.09 -3.68
CA VAL A 99 10.91 9.38 -4.62
C VAL A 99 12.34 9.91 -4.54
N ILE A 100 12.50 11.23 -4.64
CA ILE A 100 13.79 11.93 -4.58
C ILE A 100 13.92 12.64 -3.23
N THR A 101 15.08 12.56 -2.59
CA THR A 101 15.30 13.06 -1.22
C THR A 101 15.13 14.55 -1.02
N THR A 102 15.27 15.34 -2.09
CA THR A 102 15.08 16.79 -2.09
C THR A 102 13.63 17.21 -2.37
N HIS A 103 12.74 16.27 -2.67
CA HIS A 103 11.35 16.56 -3.02
C HIS A 103 10.43 16.55 -1.79
N PRO A 104 9.23 17.17 -1.90
CA PRO A 104 8.25 17.18 -0.81
C PRO A 104 7.92 15.76 -0.33
N LYS A 105 7.83 15.62 1.00
CA LYS A 105 7.49 14.35 1.64
C LYS A 105 5.98 14.19 1.75
N ILE A 106 5.48 12.98 1.51
CA ILE A 106 4.13 12.55 1.88
C ILE A 106 4.14 11.90 3.26
N ASP A 107 3.03 12.05 3.98
CA ASP A 107 2.81 11.36 5.26
C ASP A 107 2.42 9.90 5.01
N VAL A 108 3.42 9.02 5.06
CA VAL A 108 3.26 7.57 4.82
C VAL A 108 2.57 6.84 5.96
N SER A 109 2.36 7.47 7.12
CA SER A 109 1.68 6.85 8.27
C SER A 109 0.20 6.57 8.01
N LYS A 110 -0.39 7.24 7.01
CA LYS A 110 -1.80 7.10 6.60
C LYS A 110 -2.00 6.16 5.41
N VAL A 111 -0.92 5.61 4.85
CA VAL A 111 -1.00 4.68 3.71
C VAL A 111 -1.59 3.37 4.21
N GLN A 112 -2.82 3.07 3.77
CA GLN A 112 -3.43 1.78 4.07
C GLN A 112 -2.62 0.68 3.35
N PRO A 113 -2.20 -0.38 4.05
CA PRO A 113 -1.51 -1.48 3.40
C PRO A 113 -2.40 -2.08 2.31
N GLU A 114 -1.78 -2.50 1.21
CA GLU A 114 -2.45 -3.06 0.02
C GLU A 114 -3.18 -4.40 0.27
N ASN A 115 -3.33 -4.82 1.52
CA ASN A 115 -4.19 -5.93 1.94
C ASN A 115 -5.70 -5.61 1.80
N SER A 116 -6.06 -4.55 1.07
CA SER A 116 -7.46 -4.21 0.79
C SER A 116 -8.07 -5.02 -0.36
N GLN A 117 -7.31 -5.89 -1.04
CA GLN A 117 -7.86 -6.87 -1.98
C GLN A 117 -7.89 -8.27 -1.37
N LEU A 118 -8.87 -8.48 -0.48
CA LEU A 118 -9.36 -9.81 -0.07
C LEU A 118 -9.87 -10.68 -1.26
N GLY A 119 -9.77 -10.19 -2.50
CA GLY A 119 -10.25 -10.85 -3.71
C GLY A 119 -9.31 -11.93 -4.26
N ASP A 120 -8.00 -11.79 -4.04
CA ASP A 120 -6.98 -12.70 -4.61
C ASP A 120 -6.50 -13.78 -3.61
N LEU A 121 -7.01 -13.76 -2.38
CA LEU A 121 -6.72 -14.77 -1.37
C LEU A 121 -7.68 -15.95 -1.53
N ASP A 122 -7.17 -17.18 -1.41
CA ASP A 122 -8.01 -18.36 -1.28
C ASP A 122 -8.98 -18.20 -0.08
N SER A 123 -10.11 -18.89 -0.13
CA SER A 123 -11.21 -18.69 0.82
C SER A 123 -10.81 -18.92 2.28
N GLU A 124 -9.78 -19.73 2.54
CA GLU A 124 -9.29 -20.02 3.88
C GLU A 124 -8.42 -18.87 4.40
N THR A 125 -7.46 -18.40 3.59
CA THR A 125 -6.60 -17.26 3.94
C THR A 125 -7.40 -15.97 4.10
N ARG A 126 -8.43 -15.75 3.26
CA ARG A 126 -9.34 -14.61 3.37
C ARG A 126 -10.07 -14.58 4.71
N ALA A 127 -10.62 -15.71 5.14
CA ALA A 127 -11.35 -15.82 6.41
C ALA A 127 -10.42 -15.56 7.61
N MET A 128 -9.16 -16.00 7.52
CA MET A 128 -8.15 -15.75 8.55
C MET A 128 -7.79 -14.25 8.65
N VAL A 129 -7.62 -13.58 7.52
CA VAL A 129 -7.31 -12.13 7.48
C VAL A 129 -8.49 -11.28 7.95
N GLU A 130 -9.73 -11.62 7.53
CA GLU A 130 -10.94 -10.96 8.03
C GLU A 130 -11.08 -11.12 9.54
N LYS A 131 -10.82 -12.32 10.07
CA LYS A 131 -10.80 -12.58 11.52
C LYS A 131 -9.74 -11.72 12.22
N MET A 132 -8.52 -11.66 11.68
CA MET A 132 -7.43 -10.89 12.28
C MET A 132 -7.74 -9.38 12.31
N MET A 133 -8.33 -8.84 11.23
CA MET A 133 -8.75 -7.43 11.17
C MET A 133 -9.93 -7.12 12.11
N PHE A 134 -10.85 -8.07 12.33
CA PHE A 134 -11.92 -7.91 13.30
C PHE A 134 -11.37 -7.91 14.73
N ASP A 135 -10.50 -8.87 15.06
CA ASP A 135 -9.92 -9.01 16.40
C ASP A 135 -9.03 -7.82 16.76
N GLN A 136 -8.26 -7.29 15.80
CA GLN A 136 -7.45 -6.09 16.02
C GLN A 136 -8.30 -4.86 16.34
N ARG A 137 -9.46 -4.69 15.67
CA ARG A 137 -10.41 -3.60 15.95
C ARG A 137 -11.09 -3.77 17.30
N GLN A 138 -11.56 -4.97 17.62
CA GLN A 138 -12.17 -5.28 18.93
C GLN A 138 -11.17 -4.98 20.07
N LYS A 139 -9.92 -5.43 19.94
CA LYS A 139 -8.86 -5.20 20.94
C LYS A 139 -8.58 -3.72 21.19
N GLN A 140 -8.58 -2.89 20.14
CA GLN A 140 -8.42 -1.43 20.30
C GLN A 140 -9.61 -0.79 21.02
N GLN A 141 -10.79 -1.38 20.90
CA GLN A 141 -12.02 -0.89 21.53
C GLN A 141 -12.30 -1.56 22.89
N GLY A 142 -11.41 -2.45 23.36
CA GLY A 142 -11.64 -3.24 24.57
C GLY A 142 -12.82 -4.22 24.46
N LEU A 143 -13.23 -4.56 23.24
CA LEU A 143 -14.32 -5.48 22.94
C LEU A 143 -13.81 -6.92 22.77
N PRO A 144 -14.66 -7.95 22.98
CA PRO A 144 -14.27 -9.36 22.90
C PRO A 144 -13.90 -9.79 21.48
N SER A 145 -12.86 -10.60 21.33
CA SER A 145 -12.43 -11.19 20.04
C SER A 145 -13.48 -12.10 19.41
N SER A 146 -13.27 -12.48 18.14
CA SER A 146 -14.12 -13.42 17.41
C SER A 146 -14.30 -14.76 18.13
N ASP A 147 -13.24 -15.27 18.76
CA ASP A 147 -13.28 -16.56 19.47
C ASP A 147 -14.07 -16.45 20.78
N GLU A 148 -13.94 -15.33 21.49
CA GLU A 148 -14.72 -15.06 22.70
C GLU A 148 -16.20 -14.89 22.40
N LEU A 149 -16.55 -14.18 21.33
CA LEU A 149 -17.94 -14.07 20.87
C LEU A 149 -18.52 -15.43 20.47
N LYS A 150 -17.77 -16.27 19.75
CA LYS A 150 -18.20 -17.63 19.42
C LYS A 150 -18.42 -18.48 20.67
N LYS A 151 -17.52 -18.39 21.65
CA LYS A 151 -17.64 -19.09 22.93
C LYS A 151 -18.89 -18.63 23.69
N GLN A 152 -19.14 -17.32 23.75
CA GLN A 152 -20.34 -16.76 24.37
C GLN A 152 -21.62 -17.25 23.67
N GLN A 153 -21.67 -17.18 22.34
CA GLN A 153 -22.84 -17.65 21.57
C GLN A 153 -23.10 -19.15 21.74
N MET A 154 -22.05 -19.97 21.75
CA MET A 154 -22.17 -21.42 21.97
C MET A 154 -22.69 -21.70 23.38
N PHE A 155 -22.19 -20.98 24.38
CA PHE A 155 -22.66 -21.07 25.76
C PHE A 155 -24.12 -20.62 25.92
N GLU A 156 -24.52 -19.52 25.27
CA GLU A 156 -25.92 -19.07 25.26
C GLU A 156 -26.86 -20.07 24.59
N LYS A 157 -26.46 -20.67 23.47
CA LYS A 157 -27.23 -21.74 22.81
C LYS A 157 -27.37 -22.95 23.72
N PHE A 158 -26.30 -23.34 24.40
CA PHE A 158 -26.30 -24.45 25.34
C PHE A 158 -27.25 -24.20 26.52
N LYS A 159 -27.23 -23.00 27.12
CA LYS A 159 -28.17 -22.57 28.15
C LYS A 159 -29.63 -22.65 27.69
N LYS A 160 -29.93 -22.19 26.48
CA LYS A 160 -31.30 -22.21 25.92
C LYS A 160 -31.80 -23.63 25.65
N GLN A 161 -30.92 -24.54 25.27
CA GLN A 161 -31.26 -25.95 24.99
C GLN A 161 -31.36 -26.79 26.27
N HIS A 162 -30.73 -26.35 27.36
CA HIS A 162 -30.75 -27.03 28.64
C HIS A 162 -31.16 -26.07 29.77
N PRO A 163 -32.42 -25.60 29.78
CA PRO A 163 -32.92 -24.64 30.77
C PRO A 163 -32.97 -25.20 32.19
N GLU A 164 -32.84 -26.53 32.36
CA GLU A 164 -32.85 -27.23 33.64
C GLU A 164 -31.47 -27.29 34.32
N MET A 165 -30.39 -26.92 33.60
CA MET A 165 -29.05 -26.83 34.19
C MET A 165 -28.84 -25.46 34.84
N ASP A 166 -28.39 -25.44 36.10
CA ASP A 166 -28.04 -24.23 36.84
C ASP A 166 -26.60 -23.78 36.52
N PHE A 167 -26.48 -22.60 35.88
CA PHE A 167 -25.20 -22.01 35.48
C PHE A 167 -24.76 -20.85 36.39
N SER A 168 -25.39 -20.66 37.54
CA SER A 168 -25.07 -19.58 38.49
C SER A 168 -23.62 -19.63 39.01
N GLN A 169 -23.01 -20.83 39.09
CA GLN A 169 -21.64 -21.00 39.57
C GLN A 169 -20.55 -20.63 38.53
N VAL A 170 -20.86 -20.70 37.23
CA VAL A 170 -19.90 -20.38 36.15
C VAL A 170 -19.88 -18.89 35.77
N GLU A 171 -20.98 -18.16 35.97
CA GLU A 171 -21.03 -16.71 35.74
C GLU A 171 -20.12 -15.92 36.69
N GLY A 172 -19.89 -16.42 37.90
CA GLY A 172 -19.02 -15.80 38.90
C GLY A 172 -17.53 -15.74 38.54
N GLN A 173 -17.07 -16.53 37.57
CA GLN A 173 -15.66 -16.54 37.14
C GLN A 173 -15.36 -15.62 35.95
N PHE A 174 -16.37 -15.22 35.16
CA PHE A 174 -16.18 -14.33 34.01
C PHE A 174 -16.21 -12.84 34.36
N ASN A 175 -16.66 -12.48 35.57
CA ASN A 175 -16.82 -11.09 36.02
C ASN A 175 -15.67 -10.61 36.94
N ARG A 176 -14.58 -11.37 37.03
CA ARG A 176 -13.37 -11.02 37.79
C ARG A 176 -12.13 -11.18 36.90
N SER A 177 -11.97 -10.31 35.90
CA SER A 177 -10.70 -10.02 35.22
C SER A 177 -10.87 -8.72 34.44
#